data_AF-A0AA38T6J1-F1
#
_entry.id   AF-A0AA38T6J1-F1
#
_cell.length_a   1.000
_cell.length_b   1.000
_cell.length_c   1.000
_cell.angle_alpha   90.00
_cell.angle_beta   90.00
_cell.angle_gamma   90.00
#
_symmetry.space_group_name_H-M   'P 1'
#
loop_
_entity.id
_entity.type
_entity.pdbx_description
1 polymer ?
#
loop_
_entity_poly.entity_id
_entity_poly.type
_entity_poly.pdbx_seq_one_letter_code
_entity_poly.pdbx_strand_id
1 'polypeptide(L)'
;MTVVVISEGHPSDLLTTINSRIRRIDLISKLFAPVVSGFIISFVSLIASAASLAIWNIVSVFLQYWLLNSVYKGIPALTERNRKRGLKGTVLNDQEEGPSTSQDQSRQNQNVDDRSENVSLGNTMVEKFVKRVSDYSFIRAWQVYFRQDVVLPGLALAFLYFTVLSFGTLMTATLQWEGIPAYIIGFGRGISAIVGISATFLYPSMENRMSTLRTGLWSIWSQWTCLLVCVGSIWVKNTTTSAYVLMAGVAASRLGLWVFDLAVTQQMQDRVSESDRAVVGGVQNSIQAFWDLMTYIMGLIISNPQVIFYSGHTLYV
;
A
#
# COMPACT_ATOMS: atom_id res chain seq x y z
N MET A 1 -13.74 -5.44 9.97
CA MET A 1 -15.04 -4.89 10.46
C MET A 1 -15.96 -5.96 11.04
N THR A 2 -15.94 -7.21 10.54
CA THR A 2 -16.77 -8.35 11.02
C THR A 2 -16.38 -8.86 12.41
N VAL A 3 -15.08 -8.85 12.75
CA VAL A 3 -14.57 -9.36 14.04
C VAL A 3 -15.01 -8.49 15.23
N VAL A 4 -15.18 -7.18 15.01
CA VAL A 4 -15.56 -6.20 16.05
C VAL A 4 -16.99 -6.39 16.55
N VAL A 5 -17.89 -6.91 15.71
CA VAL A 5 -19.32 -7.05 16.08
C VAL A 5 -19.60 -8.35 16.85
N ILE A 6 -18.67 -9.30 16.82
CA ILE A 6 -18.74 -10.52 17.63
C ILE A 6 -18.33 -10.23 19.10
N SER A 7 -17.85 -9.00 19.40
CA SER A 7 -17.18 -8.66 20.66
C SER A 7 -18.02 -7.96 21.72
N GLU A 8 -19.34 -7.83 21.58
CA GLU A 8 -20.18 -7.50 22.73
C GLU A 8 -20.27 -8.73 23.67
N GLY A 9 -19.19 -9.03 24.40
CA GLY A 9 -19.19 -9.96 25.55
C GLY A 9 -18.28 -11.19 25.51
N HIS A 10 -17.20 -11.26 24.70
CA HIS A 10 -16.27 -12.41 24.69
C HIS A 10 -14.81 -12.01 24.98
N PRO A 11 -13.99 -12.92 25.56
CA PRO A 11 -12.64 -12.61 26.04
C PRO A 11 -11.70 -12.16 24.90
N SER A 12 -10.89 -11.14 25.19
CA SER A 12 -9.92 -10.50 24.28
C SER A 12 -8.92 -11.47 23.63
N ASP A 13 -8.70 -12.63 24.22
CA ASP A 13 -7.79 -13.67 23.73
C ASP A 13 -8.28 -14.35 22.42
N LEU A 14 -9.60 -14.48 22.26
CA LEU A 14 -10.21 -15.04 21.05
C LEU A 14 -10.07 -14.09 19.85
N LEU A 15 -10.21 -12.78 20.08
CA LEU A 15 -10.03 -11.76 19.04
C LEU A 15 -8.59 -11.70 18.54
N THR A 16 -7.62 -11.77 19.45
CA THR A 16 -6.19 -11.81 19.13
C THR A 16 -5.84 -13.05 18.30
N THR A 17 -6.43 -14.20 18.66
CA THR A 17 -6.26 -15.46 17.91
C THR A 17 -6.90 -15.38 16.51
N ILE A 18 -8.08 -14.77 16.36
CA ILE A 18 -8.74 -14.61 15.05
C ILE A 18 -7.98 -13.61 14.18
N ASN A 19 -7.56 -12.46 14.72
CA ASN A 19 -6.79 -11.46 13.98
C ASN A 19 -5.45 -12.03 13.50
N SER A 20 -4.73 -12.75 14.37
CA SER A 20 -3.47 -13.39 13.98
C SER A 20 -3.66 -14.49 12.91
N ARG A 21 -4.72 -15.30 13.00
CA ARG A 21 -5.06 -16.30 11.97
C ARG A 21 -5.42 -15.66 10.63
N ILE A 22 -6.23 -14.59 10.61
CA ILE A 22 -6.58 -13.85 9.39
C ILE A 22 -5.32 -13.26 8.76
N ARG A 23 -4.45 -12.65 9.58
CA ARG A 23 -3.20 -12.06 9.11
C ARG A 23 -2.28 -13.12 8.50
N ARG A 24 -2.20 -14.30 9.12
CA ARG A 24 -1.42 -15.43 8.58
C ARG A 24 -1.98 -15.91 7.24
N ILE A 25 -3.30 -15.97 7.08
CA ILE A 25 -3.96 -16.35 5.82
C ILE A 25 -3.72 -15.28 4.75
N ASP A 26 -3.82 -13.98 5.07
CA ASP A 26 -3.54 -12.88 4.13
C ASP A 26 -2.09 -12.94 3.64
N LEU A 27 -1.14 -13.16 4.56
CA LEU A 27 0.27 -13.32 4.24
C LEU A 27 0.52 -14.56 3.37
N ILE A 28 -0.13 -15.70 3.64
CA ILE A 28 -0.03 -16.91 2.82
C ILE A 28 -0.66 -16.69 1.44
N SER A 29 -1.79 -15.99 1.34
CA SER A 29 -2.44 -15.72 0.05
C SER A 29 -1.58 -14.80 -0.82
N LYS A 30 -1.05 -13.71 -0.24
CA LYS A 30 -0.08 -12.81 -0.90
C LYS A 30 1.20 -13.54 -1.31
N LEU A 31 1.60 -14.55 -0.53
CA LEU A 31 2.76 -15.41 -0.79
C LEU A 31 2.55 -16.36 -1.98
N PHE A 32 1.39 -17.02 -2.04
CA PHE A 32 1.12 -18.02 -3.09
C PHE A 32 0.57 -17.40 -4.38
N ALA A 33 -0.07 -16.23 -4.33
CA ALA A 33 -0.69 -15.63 -5.50
C ALA A 33 0.28 -15.41 -6.69
N PRO A 34 1.51 -14.88 -6.50
CA PRO A 34 2.49 -14.73 -7.59
C PRO A 34 3.02 -16.07 -8.11
N VAL A 35 3.16 -17.08 -7.24
CA VAL A 35 3.66 -18.41 -7.59
C VAL A 35 2.63 -19.17 -8.41
N VAL A 36 1.37 -19.19 -7.94
CA VAL A 36 0.26 -19.85 -8.63
C VAL A 36 -0.05 -19.17 -9.96
N SER A 37 -0.11 -17.84 -10.00
CA SER A 37 -0.29 -17.10 -11.27
C SER A 37 0.88 -17.31 -12.23
N GLY A 38 2.13 -17.28 -11.75
CA GLY A 38 3.31 -17.57 -12.57
C GLY A 38 3.33 -19.00 -13.12
N PHE A 39 2.89 -19.98 -12.33
CA PHE A 39 2.77 -21.37 -12.77
C PHE A 39 1.67 -21.53 -13.84
N ILE A 40 0.50 -20.93 -13.64
CA ILE A 40 -0.58 -20.93 -14.63
C ILE A 40 -0.10 -20.34 -15.96
N ILE A 41 0.55 -19.17 -15.92
CA ILE A 41 1.11 -18.48 -17.09
C ILE A 41 2.20 -19.31 -17.80
N SER A 42 2.98 -20.11 -17.07
CA SER A 42 4.10 -20.87 -17.62
C SER A 42 3.69 -22.17 -18.32
N PHE A 43 2.58 -22.79 -17.92
CA PHE A 43 2.12 -24.09 -18.47
C PHE A 43 0.95 -23.96 -19.44
N VAL A 44 0.33 -22.78 -19.52
CA VAL A 44 -0.87 -22.53 -20.32
C VAL A 44 -0.67 -21.28 -21.16
N SER A 45 -0.89 -21.37 -22.48
CA SER A 45 -0.85 -20.23 -23.42
C SER A 45 -1.47 -18.97 -22.80
N LEU A 46 -0.90 -17.78 -23.04
CA LEU A 46 -1.30 -16.50 -22.43
C LEU A 46 -2.82 -16.28 -22.40
N ILE A 47 -3.51 -16.65 -23.49
CA ILE A 47 -4.98 -16.52 -23.62
C ILE A 47 -5.70 -17.51 -22.69
N ALA A 48 -5.25 -18.76 -22.63
CA ALA A 48 -5.85 -19.79 -21.79
C ALA A 48 -5.52 -19.58 -20.30
N SER A 49 -4.38 -18.97 -19.98
CA SER A 49 -4.04 -18.49 -18.62
C SER A 49 -4.95 -17.36 -18.17
N ALA A 50 -5.17 -16.37 -19.04
CA ALA A 50 -6.10 -15.28 -18.78
C ALA A 50 -7.54 -15.79 -18.58
N ALA A 51 -8.01 -16.70 -19.45
CA ALA A 51 -9.33 -17.31 -19.32
C ALA A 51 -9.49 -18.12 -18.03
N SER A 52 -8.48 -18.92 -17.67
CA SER A 52 -8.51 -19.73 -16.45
C SER A 52 -8.54 -18.86 -15.18
N LEU A 53 -7.74 -17.79 -15.14
CA LEU A 53 -7.75 -16.83 -14.04
C LEU A 53 -9.08 -16.06 -13.95
N ALA A 54 -9.67 -15.70 -15.09
CA ALA A 54 -10.98 -15.05 -15.12
C ALA A 54 -12.09 -15.95 -14.56
N ILE A 55 -12.12 -17.22 -14.96
CA ILE A 55 -13.07 -18.22 -14.44
C ILE A 55 -12.85 -18.42 -12.94
N TRP A 56 -11.58 -18.56 -12.51
CA TRP A 56 -11.23 -18.70 -11.10
C TRP A 56 -11.72 -17.51 -10.26
N ASN A 57 -11.59 -16.29 -10.79
CA ASN A 57 -12.06 -15.08 -10.14
C ASN A 57 -13.59 -15.07 -9.98
N ILE A 58 -14.34 -15.40 -11.04
CA ILE A 58 -15.81 -15.47 -11.01
C ILE A 58 -16.29 -16.49 -9.97
N VAL A 59 -15.70 -17.69 -9.98
CA VAL A 59 -16.03 -18.75 -9.00
C VAL A 59 -15.70 -18.28 -7.57
N SER A 60 -14.55 -17.63 -7.38
CA SER A 60 -14.15 -17.09 -6.07
C SER A 60 -15.12 -16.03 -5.57
N VAL A 61 -15.59 -15.13 -6.43
CA VAL A 61 -16.57 -14.09 -6.07
C VAL A 61 -17.90 -14.72 -5.66
N PHE A 62 -18.38 -15.73 -6.40
CA PHE A 62 -19.61 -16.44 -6.05
C PHE A 62 -19.50 -17.15 -4.70
N LEU A 63 -18.40 -17.87 -4.47
CA LEU A 63 -18.12 -18.54 -3.20
C LEU A 63 -18.02 -17.53 -2.05
N GLN A 64 -17.32 -16.41 -2.27
CA GLN A 64 -17.16 -15.35 -1.28
C GLN A 64 -18.52 -14.73 -0.91
N TYR A 65 -19.37 -14.45 -1.90
CA TYR A 65 -20.72 -13.94 -1.66
C TYR A 65 -21.55 -14.93 -0.84
N TRP A 66 -21.49 -16.22 -1.18
CA TRP A 66 -22.20 -17.26 -0.45
C TRP A 66 -21.75 -17.36 1.01
N LEU A 67 -20.43 -17.38 1.25
CA LEU A 67 -19.86 -17.43 2.60
C LEU A 67 -20.19 -16.18 3.41
N LEU A 68 -20.07 -14.99 2.82
CA LEU A 68 -20.43 -13.73 3.49
C LEU A 68 -21.92 -13.68 3.84
N ASN A 69 -22.79 -14.15 2.94
CA ASN A 69 -24.23 -14.25 3.21
C ASN A 69 -24.53 -15.27 4.33
N SER A 70 -23.81 -16.39 4.37
CA SER A 70 -23.91 -17.37 5.45
C SER A 70 -23.51 -16.78 6.80
N VAL A 71 -22.39 -16.04 6.86
CA VAL A 71 -21.93 -15.37 8.09
C VAL A 71 -22.89 -14.26 8.50
N TYR A 72 -23.40 -13.48 7.55
CA TYR A 72 -24.34 -12.40 7.82
C TYR A 72 -25.67 -12.90 8.41
N LYS A 73 -26.20 -14.01 7.87
CA LYS A 73 -27.41 -14.65 8.41
C LYS A 73 -27.15 -15.37 9.74
N GLY A 74 -25.94 -15.91 9.95
CA GLY A 74 -25.59 -16.65 11.16
C GLY A 74 -25.29 -15.80 12.39
N ILE A 75 -24.95 -14.51 12.22
CA ILE A 75 -24.58 -13.60 13.32
C ILE A 75 -25.57 -12.44 13.40
N PRO A 76 -26.63 -12.52 14.24
CA PRO A 76 -27.67 -11.49 14.32
C PRO A 76 -27.15 -10.11 14.74
N ALA A 77 -26.04 -10.05 15.50
CA ALA A 77 -25.40 -8.80 15.91
C ALA A 77 -24.93 -7.90 14.73
N LEU A 78 -24.54 -8.50 13.59
CA LEU A 78 -24.17 -7.75 12.38
C LEU A 78 -25.38 -7.10 11.71
N THR A 79 -26.52 -7.82 11.70
CA THR A 79 -27.79 -7.33 11.13
C THR A 79 -28.36 -6.18 11.97
N GLU A 80 -28.31 -6.30 13.31
CA GLU A 80 -28.77 -5.27 14.25
C GLU A 80 -27.97 -3.96 14.11
N ARG A 81 -26.64 -4.05 13.98
CA ARG A 81 -25.75 -2.87 13.83
C ARG A 81 -25.94 -2.17 12.49
N ASN A 82 -26.15 -2.92 11.41
CA ASN A 82 -26.41 -2.35 10.09
C ASN A 82 -27.77 -1.62 10.07
N ARG A 83 -28.79 -2.21 10.71
CA ARG A 83 -30.10 -1.58 10.92
C ARG A 83 -30.00 -0.29 11.75
N LYS A 84 -29.23 -0.29 12.85
CA LYS A 84 -28.97 0.91 13.67
C LYS A 84 -28.20 2.00 12.92
N ARG A 85 -27.23 1.63 12.06
CA ARG A 85 -26.52 2.60 11.19
C ARG A 85 -27.43 3.16 10.11
N GLY A 86 -28.29 2.33 9.50
CA GLY A 86 -29.33 2.77 8.57
C GLY A 86 -30.29 3.76 9.22
N LEU A 87 -30.84 3.43 10.39
CA LEU A 87 -31.72 4.35 11.14
C LEU A 87 -31.03 5.66 11.54
N LYS A 88 -29.75 5.63 11.96
CA LYS A 88 -29.00 6.88 12.25
C LYS A 88 -28.78 7.73 11.00
N GLY A 89 -28.62 7.11 9.83
CA GLY A 89 -28.55 7.83 8.55
C GLY A 89 -29.89 8.46 8.16
N THR A 90 -31.01 7.77 8.40
CA THR A 90 -32.35 8.29 8.12
C THR A 90 -32.75 9.42 9.08
N VAL A 91 -32.47 9.29 10.38
CA VAL A 91 -32.79 10.33 11.40
C VAL A 91 -31.98 11.62 11.21
N LEU A 92 -30.76 11.54 10.67
CA LEU A 92 -29.96 12.73 10.33
C LEU A 92 -30.47 13.42 9.06
N ASN A 93 -31.14 12.70 8.15
CA ASN A 93 -31.76 13.27 6.96
C ASN A 93 -33.16 13.85 7.24
N ASP A 94 -33.93 13.24 8.15
CA ASP A 94 -35.29 13.70 8.49
C ASP A 94 -35.31 14.95 9.40
N GLN A 95 -34.16 15.40 9.93
CA GLN A 95 -34.07 16.66 10.68
C GLN A 95 -33.87 17.90 9.80
N GLU A 96 -33.63 17.75 8.49
CA GLU A 96 -33.53 18.89 7.56
C GLU A 96 -34.81 19.15 6.74
N GLU A 97 -35.83 18.29 6.79
CA GLU A 97 -37.09 18.52 6.05
C GLU A 97 -38.35 18.22 6.89
N GLY A 98 -38.93 19.26 7.52
CA GLY A 98 -40.28 19.21 8.08
C GLY A 98 -40.81 20.58 8.54
N PRO A 99 -42.12 20.90 8.37
CA PRO A 99 -42.63 22.27 8.26
C PRO A 99 -43.17 22.89 9.57
N SER A 100 -43.00 24.21 9.68
CA SER A 100 -43.67 25.26 10.51
C SER A 100 -44.71 24.87 11.58
N THR A 101 -44.71 25.51 12.77
CA THR A 101 -45.48 26.76 13.11
C THR A 101 -45.42 27.11 14.63
N SER A 102 -45.11 28.40 14.93
CA SER A 102 -45.57 29.30 16.04
C SER A 102 -45.45 28.95 17.54
N GLN A 103 -44.66 29.80 18.25
CA GLN A 103 -44.83 30.50 19.56
C GLN A 103 -43.41 30.81 20.09
N ASP A 104 -42.97 31.98 20.57
CA ASP A 104 -43.61 33.20 21.07
C ASP A 104 -42.60 34.38 21.00
N GLN A 105 -43.14 35.59 21.10
CA GLN A 105 -42.53 36.92 20.94
C GLN A 105 -41.38 37.24 21.94
N SER A 106 -40.38 38.05 21.53
CA SER A 106 -40.10 39.41 22.09
C SER A 106 -38.68 39.97 21.80
N ARG A 107 -38.64 41.22 21.28
CA ARG A 107 -37.58 42.28 21.39
C ARG A 107 -36.29 42.12 20.56
N GLN A 108 -35.65 43.14 19.96
CA GLN A 108 -35.92 44.56 19.64
C GLN A 108 -34.73 45.06 18.79
N ASN A 109 -35.00 45.84 17.74
CA ASN A 109 -34.14 46.76 16.95
C ASN A 109 -32.66 47.00 17.37
N GLN A 110 -31.77 47.08 16.37
CA GLN A 110 -31.20 48.39 15.96
C GLN A 110 -30.42 48.34 14.63
N ASN A 111 -30.59 49.44 13.89
CA ASN A 111 -30.11 49.79 12.55
C ASN A 111 -28.58 50.06 12.51
N VAL A 112 -27.99 50.08 11.30
CA VAL A 112 -27.44 51.29 10.62
C VAL A 112 -26.35 50.91 9.59
N ASP A 113 -26.64 51.33 8.35
CA ASP A 113 -25.85 51.86 7.23
C ASP A 113 -24.53 51.28 6.66
N ASP A 114 -24.56 51.35 5.32
CA ASP A 114 -23.56 51.88 4.38
C ASP A 114 -22.49 50.97 3.74
N ARG A 115 -22.80 50.67 2.46
CA ARG A 115 -22.07 51.09 1.26
C ARG A 115 -20.75 50.38 0.89
N SER A 116 -20.88 49.66 -0.22
CA SER A 116 -19.90 49.41 -1.30
C SER A 116 -18.59 48.70 -0.97
N GLU A 117 -18.41 47.49 -1.54
CA GLU A 117 -17.29 47.22 -2.45
C GLU A 117 -17.52 45.92 -3.24
N ASN A 118 -17.66 46.07 -4.56
CA ASN A 118 -17.62 44.98 -5.53
C ASN A 118 -16.17 44.53 -5.76
N VAL A 119 -15.58 43.71 -4.89
CA VAL A 119 -14.37 42.93 -5.24
C VAL A 119 -14.31 41.64 -4.41
N SER A 120 -14.74 40.50 -4.95
CA SER A 120 -14.19 39.15 -4.59
C SER A 120 -14.84 37.96 -5.31
N LEU A 121 -15.38 38.12 -6.52
CA LEU A 121 -16.02 37.01 -7.27
C LEU A 121 -15.06 35.84 -7.57
N GLY A 122 -13.74 36.05 -7.50
CA GLY A 122 -12.71 35.02 -7.61
C GLY A 122 -12.48 34.20 -6.33
N ASN A 123 -12.67 34.80 -5.15
CA ASN A 123 -12.44 34.10 -3.87
C ASN A 123 -13.59 33.15 -3.52
N THR A 124 -14.82 33.41 -3.97
CA THR A 124 -15.97 32.56 -3.62
C THR A 124 -15.95 31.23 -4.36
N MET A 125 -15.38 31.18 -5.57
CA MET A 125 -15.26 29.94 -6.34
C MET A 125 -14.05 29.12 -5.87
N VAL A 126 -12.92 29.77 -5.56
CA VAL A 126 -11.75 29.13 -4.95
C VAL A 126 -12.06 28.66 -3.53
N GLU A 127 -12.78 29.42 -2.71
CA GLU A 127 -13.25 28.96 -1.39
C GLU A 127 -14.28 27.85 -1.48
N LYS A 128 -15.20 27.87 -2.46
CA LYS A 128 -16.13 26.76 -2.68
C LYS A 128 -15.41 25.51 -3.20
N PHE A 129 -14.38 25.67 -4.03
CA PHE A 129 -13.56 24.57 -4.52
C PHE A 129 -12.64 24.02 -3.42
N VAL A 130 -12.02 24.89 -2.62
CA VAL A 130 -11.23 24.52 -1.44
C VAL A 130 -12.12 23.91 -0.36
N LYS A 131 -13.34 24.40 -0.11
CA LYS A 131 -14.31 23.79 0.81
C LYS A 131 -14.86 22.46 0.30
N ARG A 132 -15.06 22.31 -1.00
CA ARG A 132 -15.55 21.07 -1.65
C ARG A 132 -14.45 20.02 -1.83
N VAL A 133 -13.18 20.43 -1.97
CA VAL A 133 -11.99 19.56 -1.91
C VAL A 133 -11.62 19.25 -0.45
N SER A 134 -11.91 20.18 0.46
CA SER A 134 -11.93 20.01 1.92
C SER A 134 -13.25 19.40 2.43
N ASP A 135 -13.86 18.50 1.66
CA ASP A 135 -14.84 17.58 2.22
C ASP A 135 -14.08 16.60 3.14
N TYR A 136 -13.88 17.08 4.38
CA TYR A 136 -13.53 16.53 5.70
C TYR A 136 -12.92 15.12 5.88
N SER A 137 -12.92 14.24 4.91
CA SER A 137 -12.41 12.87 5.01
C SER A 137 -10.97 12.76 4.52
N PHE A 138 -10.60 13.38 3.39
CA PHE A 138 -9.26 13.23 2.81
C PHE A 138 -8.18 13.96 3.61
N ILE A 139 -8.30 15.28 3.81
CA ILE A 139 -7.32 16.06 4.59
C ILE A 139 -7.21 15.52 6.01
N ARG A 140 -8.35 15.09 6.58
CA ARG A 140 -8.40 14.45 7.89
C ARG A 140 -7.68 13.10 7.90
N ALA A 141 -7.77 12.30 6.84
CA ALA A 141 -7.02 11.04 6.72
C ALA A 141 -5.51 11.28 6.78
N TRP A 142 -5.02 12.29 6.05
CA TRP A 142 -3.61 12.68 6.09
C TRP A 142 -3.20 13.21 7.47
N GLN A 143 -4.03 14.05 8.08
CA GLN A 143 -3.79 14.55 9.44
C GLN A 143 -3.74 13.41 10.46
N VAL A 144 -4.65 12.43 10.34
CA VAL A 144 -4.67 11.23 11.20
C VAL A 144 -3.41 10.40 10.97
N TYR A 145 -2.97 10.24 9.73
CA TYR A 145 -1.73 9.55 9.39
C TYR A 145 -0.53 10.24 10.04
N PHE A 146 -0.31 11.55 9.81
CA PHE A 146 0.84 12.30 10.33
C PHE A 146 0.89 12.41 11.85
N ARG A 147 -0.22 12.15 12.55
CA ARG A 147 -0.26 12.11 14.02
C ARG A 147 0.14 10.74 14.60
N GLN A 148 0.27 9.70 13.79
CA GLN A 148 0.65 8.37 14.29
C GLN A 148 2.15 8.29 14.59
N ASP A 149 2.52 7.53 15.63
CA ASP A 149 3.93 7.27 15.97
C ASP A 149 4.68 6.44 14.90
N VAL A 150 3.95 5.83 13.97
CA VAL A 150 4.47 4.94 12.90
C VAL A 150 4.75 5.67 11.58
N VAL A 151 4.60 6.99 11.55
CA VAL A 151 4.81 7.81 10.33
C VAL A 151 6.22 7.69 9.79
N LEU A 152 7.24 7.75 10.67
CA LEU A 152 8.64 7.71 10.24
C LEU A 152 8.99 6.37 9.56
N PRO A 153 8.71 5.19 10.17
CA PRO A 153 8.87 3.91 9.49
C PRO A 153 8.04 3.80 8.19
N GLY A 154 6.80 4.31 8.19
CA GLY A 154 5.95 4.33 6.99
C GLY A 154 6.53 5.16 5.84
N LEU A 155 7.06 6.33 6.14
CA LEU A 155 7.71 7.20 5.15
C LEU A 155 9.03 6.60 4.66
N ALA A 156 9.82 6.00 5.55
CA ALA A 156 11.04 5.28 5.18
C ALA A 156 10.72 4.11 4.21
N LEU A 157 9.65 3.36 4.48
CA LEU A 157 9.18 2.32 3.57
C LEU A 157 8.78 2.91 2.23
N ALA A 158 8.08 4.04 2.21
CA ALA A 158 7.66 4.67 0.97
C ALA A 158 8.85 5.15 0.12
N PHE A 159 9.89 5.71 0.73
CA PHE A 159 11.14 6.03 0.02
C PHE A 159 11.86 4.81 -0.52
N LEU A 160 11.74 3.66 0.14
CA LEU A 160 12.33 2.41 -0.32
C LEU A 160 11.72 1.91 -1.65
N TYR A 161 10.46 2.29 -1.93
CA TYR A 161 9.78 2.04 -3.21
C TYR A 161 10.20 3.03 -4.30
N PHE A 162 10.83 4.15 -3.96
CA PHE A 162 11.48 5.02 -4.93
C PHE A 162 12.82 4.41 -5.36
N THR A 163 12.76 3.36 -6.19
CA THR A 163 13.95 2.63 -6.62
C THR A 163 13.84 2.12 -8.06
N VAL A 164 14.84 2.47 -8.87
CA VAL A 164 15.01 1.95 -10.23
C VAL A 164 15.61 0.54 -10.21
N LEU A 165 16.31 0.18 -9.13
CA LEU A 165 17.01 -1.11 -8.96
C LEU A 165 16.03 -2.20 -8.54
N SER A 166 15.13 -2.52 -9.47
CA SER A 166 14.12 -3.54 -9.31
C SER A 166 13.97 -4.37 -10.57
N PHE A 167 13.58 -5.66 -10.49
CA PHE A 167 13.19 -6.44 -11.69
C PHE A 167 11.86 -5.93 -12.33
N GLY A 168 11.57 -4.63 -12.20
CA GLY A 168 10.55 -3.88 -12.91
C GLY A 168 11.07 -3.35 -14.25
N THR A 169 10.23 -2.56 -14.93
CA THR A 169 10.41 -2.22 -16.34
C THR A 169 11.76 -1.56 -16.64
N LEU A 170 12.17 -0.56 -15.85
CA LEU A 170 13.38 0.23 -16.11
C LEU A 170 14.67 -0.62 -16.08
N MET A 171 14.93 -1.38 -15.02
CA MET A 171 16.11 -2.25 -14.96
C MET A 171 16.07 -3.36 -16.01
N THR A 172 14.89 -3.93 -16.27
CA THR A 172 14.79 -4.98 -17.29
C THR A 172 15.06 -4.43 -18.69
N ALA A 173 14.62 -3.21 -18.98
CA ALA A 173 14.90 -2.54 -20.24
C ALA A 173 16.38 -2.21 -20.39
N THR A 174 17.04 -1.73 -19.32
CA THR A 174 18.49 -1.46 -19.37
C THR A 174 19.30 -2.74 -19.52
N LEU A 175 18.96 -3.82 -18.82
CA LEU A 175 19.64 -5.11 -18.98
C LEU A 175 19.45 -5.71 -20.39
N GLN A 176 18.27 -5.55 -20.99
CA GLN A 176 18.04 -5.96 -22.39
C GLN A 176 18.84 -5.10 -23.37
N TRP A 177 18.96 -3.80 -23.12
CA TRP A 177 19.77 -2.89 -23.92
C TRP A 177 21.27 -3.28 -23.87
N GLU A 178 21.76 -3.71 -22.72
CA GLU A 178 23.11 -4.27 -22.53
C GLU A 178 23.31 -5.67 -23.15
N GLY A 179 22.29 -6.20 -23.82
CA GLY A 179 22.37 -7.48 -24.53
C GLY A 179 22.16 -8.72 -23.65
N ILE A 180 21.67 -8.56 -22.41
CA ILE A 180 21.32 -9.73 -21.57
C ILE A 180 20.04 -10.37 -22.11
N PRO A 181 20.07 -11.68 -22.45
CA PRO A 181 18.89 -12.38 -22.95
C PRO A 181 17.71 -12.32 -21.97
N ALA A 182 16.49 -12.13 -22.51
CA ALA A 182 15.28 -11.99 -21.69
C ALA A 182 15.01 -13.19 -20.77
N TYR A 183 15.39 -14.42 -21.17
CA TYR A 183 15.23 -15.60 -20.33
C TYR A 183 16.09 -15.57 -19.05
N ILE A 184 17.29 -14.97 -19.11
CA ILE A 184 18.19 -14.81 -17.96
C ILE A 184 17.60 -13.80 -16.98
N ILE A 185 17.10 -12.68 -17.50
CA ILE A 185 16.41 -11.66 -16.69
C ILE A 185 15.16 -12.27 -16.03
N GLY A 186 14.39 -13.06 -16.78
CA GLY A 186 13.24 -13.79 -16.26
C GLY A 186 13.61 -14.77 -15.14
N PHE A 187 14.72 -15.51 -15.29
CA PHE A 187 15.24 -16.39 -14.26
C PHE A 187 15.67 -15.63 -12.99
N GLY A 188 16.39 -14.52 -13.15
CA GLY A 188 16.78 -13.65 -12.04
C GLY A 188 15.57 -13.07 -11.29
N ARG A 189 14.52 -12.67 -12.02
CA ARG A 189 13.24 -12.23 -11.43
C ARG A 189 12.56 -13.36 -10.66
N GLY A 190 12.61 -14.60 -11.16
CA GLY A 190 12.12 -15.79 -10.44
C GLY A 190 12.84 -16.01 -9.12
N ILE A 191 14.19 -15.98 -9.12
CA ILE A 191 15.00 -16.07 -7.89
C ILE A 191 14.65 -14.94 -6.93
N SER A 192 14.56 -13.71 -7.43
CA SER A 192 14.21 -12.54 -6.63
C SER A 192 12.84 -12.65 -5.97
N ALA A 193 11.87 -13.28 -6.64
CA ALA A 193 10.56 -13.57 -6.07
C ALA A 193 10.66 -14.62 -4.95
N ILE A 194 11.41 -15.70 -5.16
CA ILE A 194 11.66 -16.73 -4.13
C ILE A 194 12.34 -16.12 -2.89
N VAL A 195 13.33 -15.25 -3.08
CA VAL A 195 14.00 -14.53 -1.99
C VAL A 195 13.03 -13.61 -1.26
N GLY A 196 12.20 -12.85 -1.97
CA GLY A 196 11.14 -12.04 -1.34
C GLY A 196 10.14 -12.89 -0.55
N ILE A 197 9.74 -14.04 -1.08
CA ILE A 197 8.88 -15.02 -0.43
C ILE A 197 9.50 -15.55 0.87
N SER A 198 10.81 -15.81 0.87
CA SER A 198 11.52 -16.30 2.07
C SER A 198 11.42 -15.35 3.26
N ALA A 199 11.22 -14.04 3.02
CA ALA A 199 10.98 -13.05 4.06
C ALA A 199 9.74 -13.37 4.92
N THR A 200 8.72 -14.03 4.35
CA THR A 200 7.48 -14.38 5.07
C THR A 200 7.69 -15.45 6.14
N PHE A 201 8.69 -16.32 5.97
CA PHE A 201 9.10 -17.31 6.97
C PHE A 201 10.14 -16.73 7.92
N LEU A 202 11.04 -15.90 7.39
CA LEU A 202 12.11 -15.28 8.16
C LEU A 202 11.56 -14.25 9.17
N TYR A 203 10.61 -13.41 8.75
CA TYR A 203 10.08 -12.33 9.57
C TYR A 203 9.50 -12.84 10.91
N PRO A 204 8.56 -13.81 10.97
CA PRO A 204 8.04 -14.31 12.24
C PRO A 204 9.11 -14.99 13.10
N SER A 205 10.07 -15.69 12.48
CA SER A 205 11.18 -16.31 13.20
C SER A 205 12.08 -15.26 13.87
N MET A 206 12.33 -14.15 13.18
CA MET A 206 13.11 -13.03 13.72
C MET A 206 12.32 -12.27 14.78
N GLU A 207 11.03 -12.00 14.55
CA GLU A 207 10.13 -11.34 15.49
C GLU A 207 9.96 -12.11 16.81
N ASN A 208 9.94 -13.45 16.76
CA ASN A 208 9.89 -14.26 17.99
C ASN A 208 11.17 -14.15 18.83
N ARG A 209 12.30 -13.78 18.23
CA ARG A 209 13.61 -13.64 18.91
C ARG A 209 13.97 -12.19 19.20
N MET A 210 13.46 -11.25 18.41
CA MET A 210 13.81 -9.84 18.40
C MET A 210 12.52 -9.02 18.30
N SER A 211 12.45 -7.83 18.89
CA SER A 211 11.28 -6.97 18.70
C SER A 211 11.11 -6.54 17.24
N THR A 212 9.86 -6.27 16.83
CA THR A 212 9.50 -5.80 15.49
C THR A 212 10.37 -4.64 14.99
N LEU A 213 10.70 -3.69 15.87
CA LEU A 213 11.54 -2.54 15.55
C LEU A 213 12.99 -2.96 15.24
N ARG A 214 13.57 -3.90 16.01
CA ARG A 214 14.92 -4.42 15.76
C ARG A 214 14.98 -5.23 14.46
N THR A 215 13.95 -6.03 14.18
CA THR A 215 13.82 -6.76 12.91
C THR A 215 13.78 -5.79 11.72
N GLY A 216 13.04 -4.68 11.83
CA GLY A 216 13.02 -3.63 10.81
C GLY A 216 14.36 -2.91 10.63
N LEU A 217 15.11 -2.63 11.70
CA LEU A 217 16.46 -2.07 11.56
C LEU A 217 17.40 -3.06 10.88
N TRP A 218 17.38 -4.33 11.29
CA TRP A 218 18.21 -5.38 10.69
C TRP A 218 17.93 -5.51 9.20
N SER A 219 16.66 -5.44 8.79
CA SER A 219 16.28 -5.58 7.38
C SER A 219 16.76 -4.42 6.52
N ILE A 220 16.72 -3.17 7.02
CA ILE A 220 17.33 -2.01 6.34
C ILE A 220 18.84 -2.21 6.18
N TRP A 221 19.54 -2.59 7.25
CA TRP A 221 20.99 -2.83 7.19
C TRP A 221 21.35 -3.93 6.19
N SER A 222 20.62 -5.05 6.24
CA SER A 222 20.79 -6.14 5.29
C SER A 222 20.55 -5.68 3.85
N GLN A 223 19.49 -4.91 3.60
CA GLN A 223 19.19 -4.39 2.27
C GLN A 223 20.29 -3.44 1.78
N TRP A 224 20.75 -2.53 2.63
CA TRP A 224 21.80 -1.57 2.30
C TRP A 224 23.11 -2.28 1.93
N THR A 225 23.51 -3.30 2.69
CA THR A 225 24.69 -4.11 2.36
C THR A 225 24.54 -4.81 1.00
N CYS A 226 23.38 -5.36 0.67
CA CYS A 226 23.14 -5.94 -0.65
C CYS A 226 23.19 -4.89 -1.77
N LEU A 227 22.68 -3.69 -1.53
CA LEU A 227 22.74 -2.59 -2.50
C LEU A 227 24.17 -2.05 -2.70
N LEU A 228 25.04 -2.13 -1.69
CA LEU A 228 26.47 -1.84 -1.88
C LEU A 228 27.13 -2.80 -2.88
N VAL A 229 26.69 -4.06 -2.93
CA VAL A 229 27.15 -5.01 -3.96
C VAL A 229 26.69 -4.57 -5.34
N CYS A 230 25.47 -4.03 -5.48
CA CYS A 230 24.97 -3.45 -6.72
C CYS A 230 25.81 -2.25 -7.16
N VAL A 231 26.11 -1.33 -6.23
CA VAL A 231 26.99 -0.19 -6.53
C VAL A 231 28.38 -0.70 -6.93
N GLY A 232 28.88 -1.71 -6.22
CA GLY A 232 30.11 -2.47 -6.51
C GLY A 232 30.21 -2.99 -7.95
N SER A 233 29.08 -3.32 -8.57
CA SER A 233 29.07 -3.87 -9.92
C SER A 233 29.54 -2.86 -10.97
N ILE A 234 29.43 -1.56 -10.72
CA ILE A 234 29.83 -0.49 -11.65
C ILE A 234 31.33 -0.55 -11.97
N TRP A 235 32.16 -0.98 -11.01
CA TRP A 235 33.62 -1.08 -11.20
C TRP A 235 34.07 -2.40 -11.86
N VAL A 236 33.14 -3.30 -12.20
CA VAL A 236 33.46 -4.56 -12.87
C VAL A 236 33.67 -4.29 -14.36
N LYS A 237 34.90 -4.53 -14.85
CA LYS A 237 35.30 -4.26 -16.25
C LYS A 237 34.48 -5.02 -17.30
N ASN A 238 34.00 -6.23 -16.98
CA ASN A 238 33.21 -7.03 -17.90
C ASN A 238 31.72 -6.69 -17.75
N THR A 239 31.11 -6.10 -18.78
CA THR A 239 29.70 -5.68 -18.80
C THR A 239 28.74 -6.81 -18.40
N THR A 240 28.94 -8.01 -18.93
CA THR A 240 28.08 -9.16 -18.61
C THR A 240 28.22 -9.60 -17.15
N THR A 241 29.45 -9.63 -16.62
CA THR A 241 29.70 -9.94 -15.21
C THR A 241 29.13 -8.86 -14.30
N SER A 242 29.26 -7.58 -14.66
CA SER A 242 28.65 -6.46 -13.95
C SER A 242 27.13 -6.62 -13.86
N ALA A 243 26.47 -6.93 -14.98
CA ALA A 243 25.03 -7.18 -15.03
C ALA A 243 24.61 -8.36 -14.14
N TYR A 244 25.37 -9.46 -14.11
CA TYR A 244 25.08 -10.58 -13.20
C TYR A 244 25.23 -10.22 -11.72
N VAL A 245 26.28 -9.50 -11.36
CA VAL A 245 26.50 -9.03 -9.98
C VAL A 245 25.39 -8.07 -9.56
N LEU A 246 24.98 -7.16 -10.45
CA LEU A 246 23.84 -6.26 -10.24
C LEU A 246 22.54 -7.04 -10.02
N MET A 247 22.23 -7.99 -10.90
CA MET A 247 21.02 -8.83 -10.78
C MET A 247 21.03 -9.66 -9.48
N ALA A 248 22.18 -10.21 -9.10
CA ALA A 248 22.32 -10.98 -7.86
C ALA A 248 22.13 -10.09 -6.61
N GLY A 249 22.75 -8.91 -6.58
CA GLY A 249 22.58 -7.94 -5.49
C GLY A 249 21.13 -7.45 -5.36
N VAL A 250 20.45 -7.18 -6.48
CA VAL A 250 19.03 -6.80 -6.49
C VAL A 250 18.13 -7.95 -6.05
N ALA A 251 18.43 -9.19 -6.45
CA ALA A 251 17.68 -10.35 -5.99
C ALA A 251 17.82 -10.56 -4.48
N ALA A 252 19.04 -10.46 -3.94
CA ALA A 252 19.33 -10.60 -2.52
C ALA A 252 18.71 -9.48 -1.67
N SER A 253 18.75 -8.23 -2.16
CA SER A 253 18.22 -7.07 -1.44
C SER A 253 16.71 -7.14 -1.20
N ARG A 254 15.98 -7.97 -1.96
CA ARG A 254 14.55 -8.22 -1.74
C ARG A 254 14.22 -8.79 -0.39
N LEU A 255 15.10 -9.61 0.18
CA LEU A 255 14.86 -10.16 1.51
C LEU A 255 14.73 -9.02 2.53
N GLY A 256 15.67 -8.08 2.53
CA GLY A 256 15.63 -6.92 3.43
C GLY A 256 14.42 -6.02 3.17
N LEU A 257 14.09 -5.74 1.91
CA LEU A 257 12.92 -4.96 1.52
C LEU A 257 11.61 -5.56 2.07
N TRP A 258 11.37 -6.85 1.83
CA TRP A 258 10.13 -7.52 2.23
C TRP A 258 10.05 -7.76 3.74
N VAL A 259 11.17 -8.03 4.41
CA VAL A 259 11.20 -8.09 5.89
C VAL A 259 10.90 -6.71 6.49
N PHE A 260 11.40 -5.63 5.88
CA PHE A 260 11.11 -4.27 6.33
C PHE A 260 9.63 -3.91 6.16
N ASP A 261 9.04 -4.21 5.00
CA ASP A 261 7.63 -3.99 4.71
C ASP A 261 6.73 -4.71 5.73
N LEU A 262 7.03 -5.98 6.02
CA LEU A 262 6.32 -6.76 7.05
C LEU A 262 6.47 -6.13 8.44
N ALA A 263 7.66 -5.64 8.80
CA ALA A 263 7.91 -4.99 10.08
C ALA A 263 7.14 -3.68 10.23
N VAL A 264 7.08 -2.84 9.19
CA VAL A 264 6.32 -1.58 9.20
C VAL A 264 4.82 -1.86 9.25
N THR A 265 4.35 -2.83 8.46
CA THR A 265 2.95 -3.27 8.49
C THR A 265 2.57 -3.81 9.87
N GLN A 266 3.45 -4.53 10.55
CA GLN A 266 3.27 -4.96 11.94
C GLN A 266 3.18 -3.77 12.89
N GLN A 267 4.11 -2.83 12.81
CA GLN A 267 4.07 -1.63 13.64
C GLN A 267 2.77 -0.84 13.46
N MET A 268 2.28 -0.69 12.22
CA MET A 268 1.01 -0.02 11.94
C MET A 268 -0.18 -0.78 12.53
N GLN A 269 -0.17 -2.11 12.54
CA GLN A 269 -1.24 -2.89 13.15
C GLN A 269 -1.20 -2.83 14.68
N ASP A 270 -0.01 -2.82 15.29
CA ASP A 270 0.14 -2.87 16.74
C ASP A 270 -0.08 -1.51 17.40
N ARG A 271 0.33 -0.41 16.73
CA ARG A 271 0.30 0.94 17.31
C ARG A 271 -0.90 1.79 16.91
N VAL A 272 -1.56 1.49 15.79
CA VAL A 272 -2.69 2.27 15.31
C VAL A 272 -4.00 1.67 15.82
N SER A 273 -4.89 2.54 16.31
CA SER A 273 -6.24 2.18 16.76
C SER A 273 -7.06 1.52 15.65
N GLU A 274 -7.94 0.58 16.01
CA GLU A 274 -8.70 -0.18 15.01
C GLU A 274 -9.62 0.68 14.12
N SER A 275 -10.09 1.82 14.64
CA SER A 275 -10.90 2.78 13.89
C SER A 275 -10.12 3.44 12.77
N ASP A 276 -8.81 3.63 12.96
CA ASP A 276 -7.98 4.47 12.11
C ASP A 276 -7.06 3.65 11.19
N ARG A 277 -6.86 2.34 11.48
CA ARG A 277 -6.00 1.43 10.68
C ARG A 277 -6.29 1.46 9.18
N ALA A 278 -7.57 1.48 8.79
CA ALA A 278 -7.95 1.50 7.37
C ALA A 278 -7.57 2.83 6.70
N VAL A 279 -7.73 3.93 7.42
CA VAL A 279 -7.40 5.28 6.95
C VAL A 279 -5.88 5.43 6.82
N VAL A 280 -5.15 5.05 7.87
CA VAL A 280 -3.68 5.09 7.91
C VAL A 280 -3.08 4.19 6.83
N GLY A 281 -3.60 2.96 6.66
CA GLY A 281 -3.15 2.05 5.60
C GLY A 281 -3.46 2.58 4.19
N GLY A 282 -4.61 3.25 4.01
CA GLY A 282 -4.95 3.91 2.75
C GLY A 282 -3.98 5.03 2.38
N VAL A 283 -3.65 5.90 3.34
CA VAL A 283 -2.66 6.97 3.15
C VAL A 283 -1.27 6.37 2.88
N GLN A 284 -0.83 5.37 3.64
CA GLN A 284 0.45 4.70 3.43
C GLN A 284 0.60 4.16 2.01
N ASN A 285 -0.40 3.39 1.54
CA ASN A 285 -0.39 2.86 0.17
C ASN A 285 -0.36 3.98 -0.87
N SER A 286 -1.02 5.11 -0.61
CA SER A 286 -1.02 6.27 -1.52
C SER A 286 0.36 6.92 -1.61
N ILE A 287 1.07 7.07 -0.48
CA ILE A 287 2.44 7.60 -0.46
C ILE A 287 3.40 6.63 -1.17
N GLN A 288 3.27 5.32 -0.95
CA GLN A 288 4.08 4.32 -1.67
C GLN A 288 3.83 4.37 -3.17
N ALA A 289 2.57 4.42 -3.61
CA ALA A 289 2.23 4.54 -5.02
C ALA A 289 2.76 5.83 -5.65
N PHE A 290 2.77 6.94 -4.90
CA PHE A 290 3.37 8.20 -5.35
C PHE A 290 4.88 8.05 -5.62
N TRP A 291 5.62 7.42 -4.72
CA TRP A 291 7.06 7.21 -4.89
C TRP A 291 7.39 6.18 -5.98
N ASP A 292 6.57 5.14 -6.15
CA ASP A 292 6.69 4.22 -7.27
C ASP A 292 6.44 4.94 -8.61
N LEU A 293 5.42 5.82 -8.68
CA LEU A 293 5.17 6.65 -9.85
C LEU A 293 6.34 7.60 -10.16
N MET A 294 6.94 8.21 -9.13
CA MET A 294 8.12 9.05 -9.29
C MET A 294 9.30 8.29 -9.91
N THR A 295 9.45 6.99 -9.65
CA THR A 295 10.47 6.15 -10.29
C THR A 295 10.29 6.13 -11.81
N TYR A 296 9.06 5.94 -12.30
CA TYR A 296 8.78 5.96 -13.73
C TYR A 296 8.97 7.35 -14.36
N ILE A 297 8.57 8.41 -13.65
CA ILE A 297 8.79 9.79 -14.11
C ILE A 297 10.28 10.09 -14.24
N MET A 298 11.10 9.68 -13.26
CA MET A 298 12.56 9.81 -13.35
C MET A 298 13.12 9.00 -14.52
N GLY A 299 12.60 7.81 -14.78
CA GLY A 299 12.98 7.02 -15.96
C GLY A 299 12.61 7.69 -17.30
N LEU A 300 11.53 8.47 -17.34
CA LEU A 300 11.16 9.26 -18.52
C LEU A 300 12.09 10.47 -18.71
N ILE A 301 12.45 11.15 -17.62
CA ILE A 301 13.36 12.31 -17.66
C ILE A 301 14.79 11.86 -18.03
N ILE A 302 15.27 10.79 -17.41
CA ILE A 302 16.59 10.18 -17.65
C ILE A 302 16.41 9.03 -18.64
N SER A 303 15.92 9.36 -19.83
CA SER A 303 15.64 8.36 -20.88
C SER A 303 16.88 7.97 -21.69
N ASN A 304 18.06 8.54 -21.40
CA ASN A 304 19.31 8.17 -22.06
C ASN A 304 19.99 6.99 -21.32
N PRO A 305 19.95 5.76 -21.87
CA PRO A 305 20.55 4.59 -21.22
C PRO A 305 22.08 4.67 -21.12
N GLN A 306 22.75 5.48 -21.96
CA GLN A 306 24.21 5.63 -21.90
C GLN A 306 24.64 6.34 -20.61
N VAL A 307 23.89 7.32 -20.11
CA VAL A 307 24.25 8.04 -18.87
C VAL A 307 24.18 7.14 -17.64
N ILE A 308 23.36 6.08 -17.68
CA ILE A 308 23.11 5.20 -16.53
C ILE A 308 24.29 4.24 -16.26
N PHE A 309 25.08 3.89 -17.28
CA PHE A 309 26.24 2.98 -17.13
C PHE A 309 27.59 3.62 -17.52
N TYR A 310 27.64 4.67 -18.35
CA TYR A 310 28.91 5.20 -18.90
C TYR A 310 29.64 6.25 -18.05
N SER A 311 29.32 6.42 -16.75
CA SER A 311 30.12 7.30 -15.89
C SER A 311 31.42 6.66 -15.38
N GLY A 312 32.02 5.75 -16.16
CA GLY A 312 33.31 5.10 -15.90
C GLY A 312 34.29 5.08 -17.08
N HIS A 313 33.92 5.59 -18.26
CA HIS A 313 34.75 5.49 -19.46
C HIS A 313 34.71 6.73 -20.38
N THR A 314 34.79 7.93 -19.79
CA THR A 314 35.17 9.15 -20.54
C THR A 314 36.43 9.76 -19.95
N LEU A 315 37.52 8.99 -20.04
CA LEU A 315 38.87 9.53 -20.20
C LEU A 315 39.61 8.50 -21.05
N TYR A 316 40.26 9.01 -22.09
CA TYR A 316 41.07 8.36 -23.13
C TYR A 316 40.38 8.07 -24.48
N VAL A 317 40.71 9.01 -25.36
CA VAL A 317 40.66 9.09 -26.84
C VAL A 317 39.36 9.62 -27.43
#